data_AF-A0A706C7M5-F1
#
_entry.id   AF-A0A706C7M5-F1
#
_cell.length_a   1.000
_cell.length_b   1.000
_cell.length_c   1.000
_cell.angle_alpha   90.00
_cell.angle_beta   90.00
_cell.angle_gamma   90.00
#
_symmetry.space_group_name_H-M   'P 1'
#
loop_
_entity.id
_entity.type
_entity.pdbx_description
1 polymer ?
#
loop_
_entity_poly.entity_id
_entity_poly.type
_entity_poly.pdbx_seq_one_letter_code
_entity_poly.pdbx_strand_id
1 'polypeptide(L)' 'DMVTLLAEYGIALRAGQHCAQPLLAELGVTGTLRASFAPYNTQHDVDALVNAVDRALELLVD' A
#
# COMPACT_ATOMS: atom_id res chain seq x y z
N ASP A 1 6.73 6.03 7.75
CA ASP A 1 6.83 5.14 6.57
C ASP A 1 5.54 4.34 6.48
N MET A 2 4.75 4.53 5.41
CA MET A 2 3.44 3.88 5.24
C MET A 2 3.57 2.36 5.13
N VAL A 3 4.63 1.84 4.51
CA VAL A 3 4.82 0.38 4.37
C VAL A 3 5.09 -0.24 5.73
N THR A 4 5.94 0.39 6.54
CA THR A 4 6.24 -0.07 7.90
C THR A 4 4.99 -0.09 8.77
N LEU A 5 4.19 0.98 8.75
CA LEU A 5 2.95 1.05 9.54
C LEU A 5 1.98 -0.06 9.13
N LEU A 6 1.73 -0.23 7.83
CA LEU A 6 0.81 -1.27 7.34
C LEU A 6 1.31 -2.68 7.69
N ALA A 7 2.63 -2.90 7.68
CA ALA A 7 3.22 -4.17 8.11
C ALA A 7 2.99 -4.46 9.62
N GLU A 8 2.99 -3.45 10.48
CA GLU A 8 2.65 -3.60 11.91
C GLU A 8 1.19 -4.02 12.12
N TYR A 9 0.29 -3.62 11.22
CA TYR A 9 -1.11 -4.10 11.18
C TYR A 9 -1.27 -5.46 10.49
N GLY A 10 -0.17 -6.13 10.13
CA GLY A 10 -0.21 -7.44 9.46
C GLY A 10 -0.55 -7.37 7.96
N ILE A 11 -0.48 -6.19 7.34
CA ILE A 11 -0.80 -5.98 5.93
C ILE A 11 0.48 -5.93 5.09
N ALA A 12 0.66 -6.94 4.23
CA ALA A 12 1.81 -7.03 3.33
C ALA A 12 1.54 -6.38 1.97
N LEU A 13 2.36 -5.39 1.60
CA LEU A 13 2.31 -4.67 0.32
C LEU A 13 3.68 -4.15 -0.09
N ARG A 14 3.79 -3.58 -1.29
CA ARG A 14 5.06 -3.09 -1.85
C ARG A 14 5.01 -1.59 -2.16
N ALA A 15 6.07 -0.87 -1.84
CA ALA A 15 6.34 0.48 -2.35
C ALA A 15 7.46 0.47 -3.39
N GLY A 16 7.52 1.54 -4.19
CA GLY A 16 8.63 1.82 -5.08
C GLY A 16 8.25 1.82 -6.55
N GLN A 17 9.20 1.48 -7.41
CA GLN A 17 9.06 1.61 -8.86
C GLN A 17 8.41 0.39 -9.54
N HIS A 18 8.25 -0.72 -8.82
CA HIS A 18 7.66 -1.97 -9.31
C HIS A 18 8.29 -2.52 -10.60
N CYS A 19 9.57 -2.22 -10.83
CA CYS A 19 10.27 -2.51 -12.09
C CYS A 19 9.58 -1.91 -13.34
N ALA A 20 8.86 -0.79 -13.17
CA ALA A 20 8.08 -0.12 -14.19
C ALA A 20 8.42 1.39 -14.26
N GLN A 21 9.71 1.73 -14.22
CA GLN A 21 10.19 3.11 -14.19
C GLN A 21 9.62 3.99 -15.31
N PRO A 22 9.56 3.54 -16.59
CA PRO A 22 9.02 4.39 -17.66
C PRO A 22 7.56 4.76 -17.43
N LEU A 23 6.75 3.81 -16.95
CA LEU A 23 5.33 4.05 -16.64
C LEU A 23 5.17 5.07 -15.51
N LEU A 24 5.96 4.96 -14.45
CA LEU A 24 5.87 5.90 -13.34
C LEU A 24 6.34 7.30 -13.73
N ALA A 25 7.29 7.41 -14.65
CA ALA A 25 7.69 8.69 -15.24
C ALA A 25 6.54 9.35 -16.01
N GLU A 26 5.80 8.59 -16.83
CA GLU A 26 4.60 9.08 -17.53
C GLU A 26 3.48 9.49 -16.54
N LEU A 27 3.36 8.79 -15.41
CA LEU A 27 2.42 9.14 -14.33
C LEU A 27 2.90 10.30 -13.44
N GLY A 28 4.12 10.81 -13.65
CA GLY A 28 4.67 11.93 -12.89
C GLY A 28 5.00 11.62 -11.42
N VAL A 29 5.21 10.35 -11.07
CA VAL A 29 5.51 9.91 -9.69
C VAL A 29 6.79 9.09 -9.63
N THR A 30 7.53 9.15 -8.51
CA THR A 30 8.79 8.40 -8.34
C THR A 30 8.60 6.97 -7.85
N GLY A 31 7.42 6.66 -7.33
CA GLY A 31 7.04 5.37 -6.76
C GLY A 31 5.58 5.38 -6.33
N THR A 32 5.00 4.19 -6.20
CA THR A 32 3.63 4.02 -5.70
C THR A 32 3.57 2.91 -4.66
N LEU A 33 2.54 2.93 -3.83
CA LEU A 33 2.13 1.76 -3.05
C LEU A 33 1.29 0.84 -3.93
N ARG A 34 1.45 -0.47 -3.75
CA ARG A 34 0.69 -1.47 -4.51
C ARG A 34 0.24 -2.63 -3.61
N ALA A 35 -1.07 -2.73 -3.43
CA ALA A 35 -1.74 -3.93 -2.95
C ALA A 35 -2.19 -4.76 -4.16
N SER A 36 -1.82 -6.04 -4.20
CA SER A 36 -2.14 -6.96 -5.31
C SER A 36 -2.87 -8.18 -4.78
N PHE A 37 -4.10 -8.39 -5.25
CA PHE A 37 -4.97 -9.48 -4.80
C PHE A 37 -4.82 -10.73 -5.66
N ALA A 38 -5.11 -11.88 -5.07
CA ALA A 38 -5.11 -13.21 -5.68
C ALA A 38 -6.38 -13.99 -5.29
N PRO A 39 -6.65 -15.16 -5.89
CA PRO A 39 -7.90 -15.91 -5.63
C PRO A 39 -8.13 -16.34 -4.19
N TYR A 40 -7.07 -16.37 -3.37
CA TYR A 40 -7.13 -16.71 -1.95
C TYR A 40 -7.37 -15.51 -1.04
N ASN A 41 -7.38 -14.28 -1.58
CA ASN A 41 -7.75 -13.12 -0.80
C ASN A 41 -9.26 -13.05 -0.60
N THR A 42 -9.65 -12.41 0.50
CA THR A 42 -11.04 -12.27 0.92
C THR A 42 -11.45 -10.81 1.02
N GLN A 43 -12.75 -10.56 1.09
CA GLN A 43 -13.27 -9.23 1.36
C GLN A 43 -12.76 -8.68 2.71
N HIS A 44 -12.54 -9.57 3.68
CA HIS A 44 -11.97 -9.20 4.98
C HIS A 44 -10.54 -8.65 4.86
N ASP A 45 -9.74 -9.14 3.90
CA ASP A 45 -8.39 -8.61 3.65
C ASP A 45 -8.45 -7.17 3.12
N VAL A 46 -9.47 -6.86 2.30
CA VAL A 46 -9.72 -5.51 1.79
C VAL A 46 -10.11 -4.60 2.95
N ASP A 47 -11.03 -5.04 3.80
CA ASP A 47 -11.48 -4.26 4.95
C ASP A 47 -10.33 -4.00 5.93
N ALA A 48 -9.47 -5.00 6.16
CA ALA A 48 -8.28 -4.87 7.00
C ALA A 48 -7.27 -3.87 6.40
N LEU A 49 -7.04 -3.91 5.08
CA LEU A 49 -6.20 -2.93 4.38
C LEU A 49 -6.74 -1.50 4.54
N VAL A 50 -8.04 -1.28 4.31
CA VAL A 50 -8.66 0.05 4.43
C VAL A 50 -8.52 0.59 5.86
N ASN A 51 -8.90 -0.22 6.86
CA ASN A 51 -8.78 0.16 8.26
C ASN A 51 -7.34 0.52 8.64
N ALA A 52 -6.36 -0.25 8.17
CA ALA A 52 -4.96 0.01 8.46
C ALA A 52 -4.45 1.30 7.78
N VAL A 53 -4.92 1.62 6.57
CA VAL A 53 -4.60 2.88 5.88
C VAL A 53 -5.19 4.07 6.62
N ASP A 54 -6.45 3.99 7.05
CA ASP A 54 -7.09 5.07 7.81
C ASP A 54 -6.32 5.37 9.10
N ARG A 55 -5.90 4.33 9.84
CA ARG A 55 -5.07 4.48 11.04
C ARG A 55 -3.68 5.06 10.73
N ALA A 56 -3.06 4.62 9.64
CA ALA A 56 -1.77 5.16 9.25
C ALA A 56 -1.88 6.64 8.86
N LEU A 57 -2.97 7.07 8.22
CA LEU A 57 -3.22 8.47 7.91
C LEU A 57 -3.45 9.30 9.18
N GLU A 58 -4.23 8.80 10.15
CA GLU A 58 -4.40 9.47 11.46
C GLU A 58 -3.05 9.73 12.15
N LEU A 59 -2.14 8.75 12.12
CA LEU A 59 -0.83 8.84 12.79
C LEU A 59 0.22 9.68 12.05
N LEU A 60 0.10 9.82 10.72
CA LEU A 60 1.09 10.52 9.88
C LEU A 60 0.74 11.99 9.62
N VAL A 61 -0.45 12.43 10.03
CA VAL A 61 -0.90 13.83 9.92
C VAL A 61 -0.45 14.66 11.14
N ASP A 62 -0.09 14.01 12.25
CA ASP A 62 0.62 14.60 13.40
C ASP A 62 2.13 14.76 13.12
#